data_AF-A0A8F5GTD4-F1
#
_entry.id   AF-A0A8F5GTD4-F1
#
_cell.length_a   1.000
_cell.length_b   1.000
_cell.length_c   1.000
_cell.angle_alpha   90.00
_cell.angle_beta   90.00
_cell.angle_gamma   90.00
#
_symmetry.space_group_name_H-M   'P 1'
#
loop_
_entity.id
_entity.type
_entity.pdbx_description
1 polymer ?
#
loop_
_entity_poly.entity_id
_entity_poly.type
_entity_poly.pdbx_seq_one_letter_code
_entity_poly.pdbx_strand_id
1 'polypeptide(L)'
;MLVYWKKLNPPYRLECRGNEKYAKGINGKEIKLESNYLSSYGDTIVEYKNRMDRLVNSADIYATPSFMPKPEMGFLSTNWNDKLDKALRLLEKLGIGKDRNLGYGRFTVKEIKDYNLSFPEKRQYKYVTGRAYTEHEFLAERLDKVQILGGDISPILFNTLILLPIGSLAKNVKRLLLEKENNIVIIDPILL
;
A
#
# COMPACT_ATOMS: atom_id res chain seq x y z
N MET A 1 -15.46 7.44 12.73
CA MET A 1 -14.10 7.98 12.54
C MET A 1 -14.07 8.90 11.31
N LEU A 2 -14.71 10.09 11.32
CA LEU A 2 -14.79 10.95 10.11
C LEU A 2 -15.00 12.46 10.34
N VAL A 3 -15.06 12.95 11.59
CA VAL A 3 -15.51 14.34 11.85
C VAL A 3 -14.38 15.38 11.73
N TYR A 4 -13.12 15.00 11.93
CA TYR A 4 -12.00 15.94 11.97
C TYR A 4 -11.45 16.31 10.58
N TRP A 5 -11.39 15.37 9.63
CA TRP A 5 -10.85 15.62 8.29
C TRP A 5 -11.70 16.53 7.43
N LYS A 6 -13.02 16.61 7.68
CA LYS A 6 -13.90 17.59 7.02
C LYS A 6 -13.50 19.05 7.29
N LYS A 7 -12.72 19.30 8.34
CA LYS A 7 -12.28 20.65 8.74
C LYS A 7 -10.92 21.06 8.15
N LEU A 8 -10.21 20.14 7.50
CA LEU A 8 -8.90 20.39 6.89
C LEU A 8 -8.96 20.13 5.39
N ASN A 9 -8.33 21.02 4.62
CA ASN A 9 -8.16 20.82 3.18
C ASN A 9 -6.89 19.99 2.93
N PRO A 10 -6.97 18.89 2.18
CA PRO A 10 -5.78 18.13 1.78
C PRO A 10 -4.88 18.99 0.85
N PRO A 11 -3.57 18.68 0.74
CA PRO A 11 -2.83 17.66 1.49
C PRO A 11 -2.65 17.98 2.98
N TYR A 12 -2.60 16.93 3.79
CA TYR A 12 -2.35 17.03 5.22
C TYR A 12 -0.88 16.78 5.54
N ARG A 13 -0.29 17.63 6.37
CA ARG A 13 1.04 17.40 6.95
C ARG A 13 0.88 17.04 8.42
N LEU A 14 1.53 15.95 8.83
CA LEU A 14 1.66 15.60 10.24
C LEU A 14 2.82 16.41 10.85
N GLU A 15 2.53 17.17 11.90
CA GLU A 15 3.52 17.89 12.70
C GLU A 15 3.52 17.33 14.13
N CYS A 16 4.69 17.09 14.70
CA CYS A 16 4.84 16.70 16.09
C CYS A 16 5.44 17.87 16.87
N ARG A 17 4.80 18.29 17.97
CA ARG A 17 5.31 19.30 18.91
C ARG A 17 5.39 18.67 20.29
N GLY A 18 6.58 18.20 20.65
CA GLY A 18 6.77 17.34 21.84
C GLY A 18 6.00 16.03 21.70
N ASN A 19 5.15 15.71 22.68
CA ASN A 19 4.30 14.51 22.68
C ASN A 19 2.98 14.69 21.92
N GLU A 20 2.70 15.90 21.44
CA GLU A 20 1.44 16.23 20.80
C GLU A 20 1.58 16.15 19.28
N LYS A 21 0.63 15.47 18.64
CA LYS A 21 0.58 15.31 17.19
C LYS A 21 -0.48 16.25 16.61
N TYR A 22 -0.21 16.83 15.45
CA TYR A 22 -1.06 17.79 14.77
C TYR A 22 -1.19 17.40 13.29
N ALA A 23 -2.39 17.52 12.72
CA ALA A 23 -2.59 17.50 11.27
C ALA A 23 -2.80 18.94 10.79
N LYS A 24 -2.00 19.35 9.80
CA LYS A 24 -2.05 20.68 9.19
C LYS A 24 -2.49 20.58 7.73
N GLY A 25 -3.57 21.26 7.39
CA GLY A 25 -4.05 21.34 6.01
C GLY A 25 -3.29 22.38 5.18
N ILE A 26 -3.46 22.36 3.86
CA ILE A 26 -2.81 23.31 2.93
C ILE A 26 -3.16 24.78 3.22
N ASN A 27 -4.32 25.03 3.81
CA ASN A 27 -4.78 26.35 4.22
C ASN A 27 -4.20 26.83 5.56
N GLY A 28 -3.23 26.10 6.13
CA GLY A 28 -2.59 26.45 7.39
C GLY A 28 -3.41 26.14 8.64
N LYS A 29 -4.66 25.66 8.52
CA LYS A 29 -5.44 25.19 9.67
C LYS A 29 -4.79 23.96 10.27
N GLU A 30 -4.70 23.91 11.59
CA GLU A 30 -4.16 22.79 12.35
C GLU A 30 -5.23 22.17 13.27
N ILE A 31 -5.20 20.86 13.41
CA ILE A 31 -6.03 20.11 14.36
C ILE A 31 -5.12 19.20 15.18
N LYS A 32 -5.22 19.31 16.50
CA LYS A 32 -4.55 18.39 17.43
C LYS A 32 -5.13 16.99 17.28
N LEU A 33 -4.25 16.02 17.10
CA LEU A 33 -4.57 14.61 16.92
C LEU A 33 -4.55 13.93 18.30
N GLU A 34 -5.67 13.34 18.69
CA GLU A 34 -5.72 12.43 19.84
C GLU A 34 -4.81 11.23 19.59
N SER A 35 -4.12 10.68 20.60
CA SER A 35 -3.03 9.69 20.41
C SER A 35 -3.41 8.42 19.62
N ASN A 36 -4.71 8.19 19.40
CA ASN A 36 -5.33 7.05 18.74
C ASN A 36 -5.26 7.05 17.19
N TYR A 37 -4.59 8.02 16.54
CA TYR A 37 -4.47 8.03 15.06
C TYR A 37 -3.55 6.92 14.50
N LEU A 38 -2.81 6.20 15.35
CA LEU A 38 -2.19 4.93 14.98
C LEU A 38 -3.16 3.75 15.19
N SER A 39 -4.45 3.97 14.96
CA SER A 39 -5.40 2.85 14.83
C SER A 39 -5.11 2.18 13.49
N SER A 40 -4.86 0.86 13.54
CA SER A 40 -4.70 0.06 12.32
C SER A 40 -5.87 0.31 11.37
N TYR A 41 -5.58 0.48 10.07
CA TYR A 41 -6.58 0.69 9.02
C TYR A 41 -7.53 -0.51 8.83
N GLY A 42 -7.38 -1.55 9.63
CA GLY A 42 -8.17 -2.78 9.60
C GLY A 42 -7.70 -3.74 10.68
N ASP A 43 -8.29 -4.92 10.70
CA ASP A 43 -7.87 -6.00 11.58
C ASP A 43 -7.21 -7.12 10.76
N THR A 44 -6.16 -7.70 11.32
CA THR A 44 -5.67 -8.98 10.82
C THR A 44 -6.51 -10.09 11.43
N ILE A 45 -7.22 -10.82 10.59
CA ILE A 45 -8.04 -11.96 10.96
C ILE A 45 -7.25 -13.22 10.59
N VAL A 46 -7.06 -14.12 11.55
CA VAL A 46 -6.44 -15.42 11.29
C VAL A 46 -7.55 -16.44 11.17
N GLU A 47 -7.69 -17.02 9.98
CA GLU A 47 -8.68 -18.05 9.72
C GLU A 47 -8.01 -19.42 9.70
N TYR A 48 -8.63 -20.37 10.38
CA TYR A 48 -8.19 -21.76 10.39
C TYR A 48 -8.98 -22.54 9.34
N LYS A 49 -8.26 -23.23 8.46
CA LYS A 49 -8.78 -24.03 7.36
C LYS A 49 -8.28 -25.47 7.52
N ASN A 50 -9.09 -26.42 7.06
CA ASN A 50 -8.74 -27.84 7.11
C ASN A 50 -8.60 -28.37 5.69
N ARG A 51 -7.50 -29.09 5.42
CA ARG A 51 -7.37 -29.96 4.25
C ARG A 51 -7.73 -31.37 4.69
N MET A 52 -8.83 -31.89 4.16
CA MET A 52 -9.27 -33.25 4.45
C MET A 52 -8.87 -34.20 3.32
N ASP A 53 -8.23 -35.30 3.66
CA ASP A 53 -8.04 -36.41 2.74
C ASP A 53 -9.37 -37.16 2.57
N ARG A 54 -9.81 -37.34 1.33
CA ARG A 54 -11.08 -38.01 1.01
C ARG A 54 -11.02 -39.53 1.15
N LEU A 55 -9.83 -40.13 1.12
CA LEU A 55 -9.63 -41.57 1.19
C LEU A 55 -9.51 -42.06 2.63
N VAL A 56 -8.72 -41.35 3.45
CA VAL A 56 -8.42 -41.76 4.84
C VAL A 56 -9.08 -40.89 5.91
N ASN A 57 -9.84 -39.85 5.52
CA ASN A 57 -10.52 -38.91 6.42
C ASN A 57 -9.58 -38.24 7.45
N SER A 58 -8.28 -38.15 7.15
CA SER A 58 -7.34 -37.35 7.94
C SER A 58 -7.57 -35.86 7.67
N ALA A 59 -7.30 -35.02 8.67
CA ALA A 59 -7.46 -33.58 8.56
C ALA A 59 -6.16 -32.87 8.95
N ASP A 60 -5.62 -32.08 8.01
CA ASP A 60 -4.50 -31.18 8.24
C ASP A 60 -5.01 -29.75 8.41
N ILE A 61 -4.81 -29.19 9.60
CA ILE A 61 -5.23 -27.84 9.95
C ILE A 61 -4.12 -26.86 9.56
N TYR A 62 -4.47 -25.78 8.86
CA TYR A 62 -3.57 -24.68 8.56
C TYR A 62 -4.26 -23.34 8.78
N ALA A 63 -3.48 -22.28 8.98
CA ALA A 63 -4.00 -20.93 9.18
C ALA A 63 -3.64 -20.04 8.00
N THR A 64 -4.56 -19.15 7.62
CA THR A 64 -4.30 -18.09 6.64
C THR A 64 -4.63 -16.74 7.27
N PRO A 65 -3.65 -15.81 7.36
CA PRO A 65 -3.94 -14.45 7.77
C PRO A 65 -4.60 -13.68 6.62
N SER A 66 -5.65 -12.95 6.96
CA SER A 66 -6.39 -12.06 6.08
C SER A 66 -6.43 -10.67 6.71
N PHE A 67 -6.41 -9.62 5.89
CA PHE A 67 -6.57 -8.24 6.37
C PHE A 67 -7.95 -7.73 6.01
N MET A 68 -8.73 -7.31 7.02
CA MET A 68 -10.05 -6.73 6.85
C MET A 68 -10.00 -5.22 7.09
N PRO A 69 -10.07 -4.39 6.05
CA PRO A 69 -10.10 -2.94 6.22
C PRO A 69 -11.38 -2.51 6.96
N LYS A 70 -11.23 -1.64 7.96
CA LYS A 70 -12.36 -1.04 8.70
C LYS A 70 -12.98 0.15 7.95
N PRO A 71 -12.18 1.08 7.39
CA PRO A 71 -12.66 2.13 6.51
C PRO A 71 -12.38 1.78 5.04
N GLU A 72 -12.92 2.60 4.14
CA GLU A 72 -12.55 2.59 2.73
C GLU A 72 -11.05 2.87 2.58
N MET A 73 -10.38 2.10 1.73
CA MET A 73 -8.97 2.27 1.40
C MET A 73 -8.82 2.93 0.02
N GLY A 74 -7.73 3.67 -0.17
CA GLY A 74 -7.38 4.27 -1.46
C GLY A 74 -5.95 3.91 -1.86
N PHE A 75 -5.68 3.95 -3.16
CA PHE A 75 -4.32 3.93 -3.70
C PHE A 75 -4.11 5.18 -4.57
N LEU A 76 -2.86 5.59 -4.71
CA LEU A 76 -2.47 6.74 -5.52
C LEU A 76 -1.91 6.26 -6.86
N SER A 77 -2.23 6.97 -7.93
CA SER A 77 -1.65 6.76 -9.25
C SER A 77 -1.35 8.12 -9.88
N THR A 78 -0.14 8.25 -10.45
CA THR A 78 0.26 9.44 -11.22
C THR A 78 -0.15 9.38 -12.69
N ASN A 79 -0.49 8.19 -13.19
CA ASN A 79 -0.75 7.94 -14.61
C ASN A 79 -2.11 7.24 -14.79
N TRP A 80 -3.19 7.90 -14.38
CA TRP A 80 -4.54 7.38 -14.62
C TRP A 80 -4.85 7.38 -16.12
N ASN A 81 -5.23 6.22 -16.67
CA ASN A 81 -5.57 6.07 -18.08
C ASN A 81 -6.59 4.95 -18.29
N ASP A 82 -7.14 4.84 -19.50
CA ASP A 82 -8.15 3.83 -19.86
C ASP A 82 -7.68 2.40 -19.64
N LYS A 83 -6.38 2.11 -19.78
CA LYS A 83 -5.85 0.76 -19.55
C LYS A 83 -5.90 0.41 -18.07
N LEU A 84 -5.52 1.34 -17.21
CA LEU A 84 -5.60 1.17 -15.75
C LEU A 84 -7.06 1.04 -15.30
N ASP A 85 -7.96 1.88 -15.81
CA ASP A 85 -9.40 1.78 -15.49
C ASP A 85 -9.98 0.41 -15.87
N LYS A 86 -9.72 -0.06 -17.10
CA LYS A 86 -10.14 -1.39 -17.56
C LYS A 86 -9.54 -2.52 -16.72
N ALA A 87 -8.26 -2.41 -16.36
CA ALA A 87 -7.61 -3.40 -15.51
C ALA A 87 -8.23 -3.45 -14.11
N LEU A 88 -8.52 -2.29 -13.51
CA LEU A 88 -9.16 -2.23 -12.19
C LEU A 88 -10.57 -2.80 -12.22
N ARG A 89 -11.40 -2.48 -13.22
CA ARG A 89 -12.74 -3.06 -13.37
C ARG A 89 -12.71 -4.58 -13.56
N LEU A 90 -11.68 -5.11 -14.22
CA LEU A 90 -11.47 -6.56 -14.30
C LEU A 90 -11.07 -7.13 -12.93
N LEU A 91 -10.16 -6.46 -12.22
CA LEU A 91 -9.70 -6.88 -10.89
C LEU A 91 -10.79 -6.76 -9.81
N GLU A 92 -11.77 -5.86 -9.93
CA GLU A 92 -12.95 -5.84 -9.05
C GLU A 92 -13.70 -7.18 -9.07
N LYS A 93 -13.82 -7.77 -10.27
CA LYS A 93 -14.50 -9.06 -10.46
C LYS A 93 -13.64 -10.24 -10.04
N LEU A 94 -12.34 -10.19 -10.36
CA LEU A 94 -11.42 -11.30 -10.13
C LEU A 94 -10.83 -11.32 -8.71
N GLY A 95 -10.76 -10.17 -8.06
CA GLY A 95 -10.02 -9.95 -6.82
C GLY A 95 -8.49 -9.89 -7.01
N ILE A 96 -7.80 -9.32 -6.03
CA ILE A 96 -6.33 -9.24 -5.95
C ILE A 96 -5.82 -10.12 -4.80
N GLY A 97 -4.78 -10.90 -5.05
CA GLY A 97 -4.14 -11.75 -4.04
C GLY A 97 -4.64 -13.19 -4.03
N LYS A 98 -4.54 -13.85 -2.87
CA LYS A 98 -4.81 -15.29 -2.70
C LYS A 98 -6.28 -15.56 -2.34
N ASP A 99 -6.73 -16.81 -2.54
CA ASP A 99 -8.04 -17.34 -2.12
C ASP A 99 -9.24 -16.53 -2.68
N ARG A 100 -9.07 -15.98 -3.90
CA ARG A 100 -10.08 -15.19 -4.63
C ARG A 100 -11.37 -15.97 -4.90
N ASN A 101 -11.27 -17.28 -5.00
CA ASN A 101 -12.38 -18.22 -5.12
C ASN A 101 -13.26 -18.26 -3.86
N LEU A 102 -12.72 -17.94 -2.69
CA LEU A 102 -13.46 -17.83 -1.42
C LEU A 102 -14.01 -16.41 -1.18
N GLY A 103 -13.73 -15.46 -2.08
CA GLY A 103 -14.20 -14.08 -2.00
C GLY A 103 -13.17 -13.08 -1.49
N TYR A 104 -11.98 -13.51 -1.07
CA TYR A 104 -10.91 -12.61 -0.63
C TYR A 104 -10.38 -11.76 -1.77
N GLY A 105 -9.88 -10.56 -1.42
CA GLY A 105 -9.24 -9.66 -2.36
C GLY A 105 -10.19 -8.97 -3.35
N ARG A 106 -11.50 -9.25 -3.29
CA ARG A 106 -12.52 -8.52 -4.05
C ARG A 106 -12.69 -7.12 -3.49
N PHE A 107 -12.94 -6.17 -4.38
CA PHE A 107 -13.13 -4.77 -4.02
C PHE A 107 -14.08 -4.10 -5.03
N THR A 108 -14.47 -2.86 -4.72
CA THR A 108 -15.26 -2.02 -5.61
C THR A 108 -14.67 -0.62 -5.56
N VAL A 109 -14.37 -0.05 -6.71
CA VAL A 109 -13.92 1.33 -6.86
C VAL A 109 -15.13 2.23 -6.62
N LYS A 110 -15.09 2.97 -5.52
CA LYS A 110 -16.17 3.90 -5.15
C LYS A 110 -16.04 5.25 -5.82
N GLU A 111 -14.84 5.79 -5.84
CA GLU A 111 -14.59 7.15 -6.30
C GLU A 111 -13.18 7.27 -6.90
N ILE A 112 -13.08 8.04 -7.98
CA ILE A 112 -11.81 8.46 -8.58
C ILE A 112 -11.77 9.97 -8.45
N LYS A 113 -10.74 10.48 -7.77
CA LYS A 113 -10.53 11.91 -7.55
C LYS A 113 -9.13 12.30 -7.98
N ASP A 114 -9.06 13.36 -8.77
CA ASP A 114 -7.80 14.02 -9.07
C ASP A 114 -7.39 14.89 -7.89
N TYR A 115 -6.22 14.57 -7.33
CA TYR A 115 -5.60 15.37 -6.29
C TYR A 115 -4.45 16.16 -6.88
N ASN A 116 -4.66 17.48 -7.02
CA ASN A 116 -3.57 18.37 -7.38
C ASN A 116 -2.72 18.66 -6.14
N LEU A 117 -1.70 17.83 -5.94
CA LEU A 117 -0.74 17.98 -4.86
C LEU A 117 0.37 18.93 -5.32
N SER A 118 0.32 20.18 -4.85
CA SER A 118 1.41 21.13 -5.05
C SER A 118 2.45 20.96 -3.95
N PHE A 119 3.69 20.67 -4.36
CA PHE A 119 4.84 20.64 -3.46
C PHE A 119 5.82 21.74 -3.86
N PRO A 120 6.53 22.36 -2.90
CA PRO A 120 7.62 23.28 -3.22
C PRO A 120 8.64 22.59 -4.13
N GLU A 121 8.88 23.14 -5.32
CA GLU A 121 9.74 22.54 -6.37
C GLU A 121 11.19 22.26 -5.90
N LYS A 122 11.64 22.93 -4.83
CA LYS A 122 13.03 22.90 -4.35
C LYS A 122 13.25 22.00 -3.12
N ARG A 123 12.51 20.90 -2.98
CA ARG A 123 12.81 19.94 -1.91
C ARG A 123 13.96 19.02 -2.34
N GLN A 124 15.06 19.08 -1.59
CA GLN A 124 16.20 18.20 -1.79
C GLN A 124 15.83 16.72 -1.58
N TYR A 125 14.90 16.44 -0.66
CA TYR A 125 14.40 15.11 -0.35
C TYR A 125 12.89 15.04 -0.55
N LYS A 126 12.43 13.93 -1.12
CA LYS A 126 11.04 13.63 -1.41
C LYS A 126 10.58 12.42 -0.61
N TYR A 127 9.32 12.44 -0.17
CA TYR A 127 8.67 11.36 0.55
C TYR A 127 8.29 10.23 -0.39
N VAL A 128 8.64 9.01 0.00
CA VAL A 128 8.35 7.80 -0.77
C VAL A 128 6.97 7.25 -0.34
N THR A 129 6.01 7.15 -1.27
CA THR A 129 4.64 6.69 -0.96
C THR A 129 4.43 5.18 -1.04
N GLY A 130 5.50 4.41 -1.28
CA GLY A 130 5.47 2.96 -1.42
C GLY A 130 6.83 2.36 -1.10
N ARG A 131 7.06 1.12 -1.53
CA ARG A 131 8.42 0.56 -1.48
C ARG A 131 9.24 1.10 -2.63
N ALA A 132 10.48 1.49 -2.37
CA ALA A 132 11.35 2.07 -3.38
C ALA A 132 12.72 1.42 -3.43
N TYR A 133 13.29 1.43 -4.63
CA TYR A 133 14.70 1.20 -4.83
C TYR A 133 15.39 2.53 -5.14
N THR A 134 16.54 2.78 -4.50
CA THR A 134 17.37 3.95 -4.82
C THR A 134 18.85 3.61 -4.71
N GLU A 135 19.63 4.23 -5.59
CA GLU A 135 21.09 4.26 -5.57
C GLU A 135 21.60 5.62 -5.02
N HIS A 136 20.69 6.52 -4.63
CA HIS A 136 21.00 7.88 -4.17
C HIS A 136 20.87 8.02 -2.65
N GLU A 137 21.25 9.19 -2.12
CA GLU A 137 21.05 9.52 -0.71
C GLU A 137 19.57 9.41 -0.28
N PHE A 138 19.38 8.78 0.88
CA PHE A 138 18.08 8.57 1.51
C PHE A 138 18.17 8.68 3.04
N LEU A 139 17.02 8.91 3.66
CA LEU A 139 16.79 8.82 5.10
C LEU A 139 15.62 7.86 5.33
N ALA A 140 15.87 6.81 6.10
CA ALA A 140 14.86 5.82 6.47
C ALA A 140 15.15 5.30 7.88
N GLU A 141 14.09 5.00 8.64
CA GLU A 141 14.23 4.39 9.97
C GLU A 141 14.74 2.95 9.88
N ARG A 142 14.39 2.25 8.78
CA ARG A 142 14.78 0.86 8.51
C ARG A 142 14.77 0.58 7.01
N LEU A 143 15.27 -0.60 6.64
CA LEU A 143 15.14 -1.16 5.29
C LEU A 143 14.22 -2.39 5.31
N ASP A 144 13.38 -2.51 4.27
CA ASP A 144 12.50 -3.66 4.09
C ASP A 144 13.22 -4.74 3.26
N LYS A 145 13.39 -5.93 3.84
CA LYS A 145 13.85 -7.13 3.13
C LYS A 145 12.63 -7.85 2.55
N VAL A 146 12.48 -7.85 1.23
CA VAL A 146 11.27 -8.35 0.54
C VAL A 146 11.64 -9.48 -0.41
N GLN A 147 11.05 -10.65 -0.17
CA GLN A 147 11.02 -11.72 -1.17
C GLN A 147 9.90 -11.42 -2.16
N ILE A 148 10.25 -11.33 -3.44
CA ILE A 148 9.31 -10.95 -4.49
C ILE A 148 8.81 -12.20 -5.21
N LEU A 149 7.49 -12.32 -5.30
CA LEU A 149 6.77 -13.35 -6.03
C LEU A 149 6.11 -12.73 -7.26
N GLY A 150 6.40 -13.25 -8.44
CA GLY A 150 5.75 -12.85 -9.70
C GLY A 150 4.69 -13.86 -10.13
N GLY A 151 3.44 -13.39 -10.25
CA GLY A 151 2.32 -14.07 -10.91
C GLY A 151 1.76 -15.33 -10.26
N ASP A 152 0.56 -15.71 -10.70
CA ASP A 152 -0.25 -16.80 -10.14
C ASP A 152 -0.18 -18.10 -10.98
N ILE A 153 0.22 -18.02 -12.26
CA ILE A 153 0.25 -19.17 -13.19
C ILE A 153 1.50 -20.04 -12.94
N SER A 154 2.61 -19.42 -12.53
CA SER A 154 3.80 -20.08 -12.01
C SER A 154 4.49 -19.08 -11.09
N PRO A 155 4.55 -19.34 -9.76
CA PRO A 155 5.17 -18.41 -8.83
C PRO A 155 6.67 -18.37 -9.10
N ILE A 156 7.13 -17.31 -9.74
CA ILE A 156 8.55 -17.09 -9.93
C ILE A 156 9.09 -16.27 -8.77
N LEU A 157 9.97 -16.92 -8.01
CA LEU A 157 10.74 -16.28 -6.97
C LEU A 157 11.87 -15.45 -7.58
N PHE A 158 11.81 -14.16 -7.33
CA PHE A 158 12.93 -13.26 -7.55
C PHE A 158 13.84 -13.25 -6.32
N ASN A 159 15.09 -12.86 -6.53
CA ASN A 159 16.03 -12.67 -5.42
C ASN A 159 15.45 -11.70 -4.40
N THR A 160 15.82 -11.92 -3.14
CA THR A 160 15.40 -11.02 -2.06
C THR A 160 15.92 -9.61 -2.32
N LEU A 161 15.03 -8.63 -2.38
CA LEU A 161 15.38 -7.22 -2.52
C LEU A 161 15.45 -6.54 -1.16
N ILE A 162 16.31 -5.53 -1.07
CA ILE A 162 16.36 -4.58 0.04
C ILE A 162 15.80 -3.26 -0.49
N LEU A 163 14.67 -2.82 0.05
CA LEU A 163 13.92 -1.66 -0.42
C LEU A 163 13.72 -0.65 0.70
N LEU A 164 13.58 0.62 0.33
CA LEU A 164 13.11 1.64 1.25
C LEU A 164 11.64 1.38 1.58
N PRO A 165 11.24 1.45 2.87
CA PRO A 165 9.85 1.38 3.27
C PRO A 165 9.09 2.65 2.87
N ILE A 166 7.77 2.53 2.86
CA ILE A 166 6.88 3.69 2.75
C ILE A 166 7.22 4.71 3.85
N GLY A 167 7.30 5.96 3.44
CA GLY A 167 7.62 7.10 4.29
C GLY A 167 9.09 7.41 4.51
N SER A 168 9.97 6.70 3.83
CA SER A 168 11.36 7.13 3.67
C SER A 168 11.44 8.46 2.92
N LEU A 169 12.54 9.18 3.11
CA LEU A 169 12.90 10.35 2.33
C LEU A 169 14.03 9.97 1.36
N ALA A 170 13.88 10.27 0.08
CA ALA A 170 14.90 10.00 -0.93
C ALA A 170 15.07 11.21 -1.85
N LYS A 171 16.30 11.51 -2.29
CA LYS A 171 16.52 12.55 -3.31
C LYS A 171 15.89 12.15 -4.65
N ASN A 172 16.09 10.89 -5.02
CA ASN A 172 15.56 10.28 -6.22
C ASN A 172 15.29 8.79 -5.98
N VAL A 173 14.41 8.18 -6.77
CA VAL A 173 14.15 6.74 -6.77
C VAL A 173 14.17 6.24 -8.19
N LYS A 174 14.53 4.96 -8.37
CA LYS A 174 14.59 4.33 -9.67
C LYS A 174 13.44 3.35 -9.80
N ARG A 175 12.69 3.46 -10.89
CA ARG A 175 11.74 2.43 -11.28
C ARG A 175 12.50 1.12 -11.52
N LEU A 176 12.11 0.07 -10.83
CA LEU A 176 12.72 -1.24 -10.94
C LEU A 176 11.76 -2.19 -11.66
N LEU A 177 12.20 -2.72 -12.80
CA LEU A 177 11.51 -3.72 -13.59
C LEU A 177 12.27 -5.03 -13.48
N LEU A 178 11.64 -6.06 -12.94
CA LEU A 178 12.17 -7.41 -12.89
C LEU A 178 11.32 -8.28 -13.80
N GLU A 179 11.98 -8.93 -14.74
CA GLU A 179 11.35 -9.86 -15.66
C GLU A 179 12.07 -11.19 -15.57
N LYS A 180 11.29 -12.26 -15.42
CA LYS A 180 11.80 -13.62 -15.46
C LYS A 180 10.72 -14.51 -16.06
N GLU A 181 11.08 -15.21 -17.14
CA GLU A 181 10.13 -15.92 -17.99
C GLU A 181 8.98 -14.98 -18.42
N ASN A 182 7.72 -15.36 -18.20
CA ASN A 182 6.54 -14.54 -18.51
C ASN A 182 6.03 -13.73 -17.30
N ASN A 183 6.79 -13.66 -16.21
CA ASN A 183 6.40 -12.92 -15.01
C ASN A 183 7.17 -11.60 -14.92
N ILE A 184 6.41 -10.53 -14.74
CA ILE A 184 6.93 -9.16 -14.62
C ILE A 184 6.56 -8.63 -13.23
N VAL A 185 7.54 -8.09 -12.53
CA VAL A 185 7.34 -7.33 -11.30
C VAL A 185 7.86 -5.91 -11.50
N ILE A 186 7.02 -4.94 -11.15
CA ILE A 186 7.33 -3.51 -11.26
C ILE A 186 7.29 -2.90 -9.86
N ILE A 187 8.35 -2.18 -9.50
CA ILE A 187 8.41 -1.34 -8.31
C ILE A 187 8.57 0.10 -8.79
N ASP A 188 7.50 0.88 -8.64
CA ASP A 188 7.42 2.25 -9.16
C ASP A 188 6.69 3.15 -8.16
N PRO A 189 7.39 3.62 -7.12
CA PRO A 189 6.80 4.45 -6.07
C PRO A 189 6.58 5.89 -6.56
N ILE A 190 5.60 6.58 -5.99
CA ILE A 190 5.42 8.01 -6.20
C ILE A 190 6.29 8.77 -5.19
N LEU A 191 6.92 9.86 -5.65
CA LEU A 191 7.68 10.77 -4.81
C LEU A 191 6.92 12.08 -4.60
N LEU A 192 6.76 12.50 -3.35
CA LEU A 192 6.03 13.71 -2.92
C LEU A 192 6.92 14.72 -2.18
#